data_AF-W6L3R3-F1
#
_entry.id   AF-W6L3R3-F1
#
_cell.length_a   1.000
_cell.length_b   1.000
_cell.length_c   1.000
_cell.angle_alpha   90.00
_cell.angle_beta   90.00
_cell.angle_gamma   90.00
#
_symmetry.space_group_name_H-M   'P 1'
#
loop_
_entity.id
_entity.type
_entity.pdbx_description
1 polymer ?
#
loop_
_entity_poly.entity_id
_entity_poly.type
_entity_poly.pdbx_seq_one_letter_code
_entity_poly.pdbx_strand_id
1 'polypeptide(L)'
;MSITGVFSKGRPTGHPAATAVLKYLPRPRVPWQPSRFAREHLDPADLAKLWGQGRYRSGPGNFNSGYATDPTHTLEDRALSLIPKHELAKFMPDISLTSKALVTPVSLMSARHGHRITHDLLHSYDPYVGRLRGPASVDHDNITVEDPNRVGLNAATLDCRGRIYRWLRRGPFFQEDHYFRRSTRFGDGGEVSIATHETPLIAKILRLARQGHLKAAGEEYRRITGVPPVEVYRAMTAACVSGAKLADAIAIFEDGNSRLFYIARDGEVLYNVMRCAIRARHRTRVMWVYNVMRGRYYENVLARAPIDPIWRFRIALMAMEFLLDTHTQAEARAVYDYLADESEEKDRLLDGDVKIRLGQLMKEALAEGKSVSRGPEIVKQLALLRNAEAVAPQVAATLYQRYQNELRATQNEKLEAEATTEWMSRTALPRPSVSRAEDAIAWLQTYFPDVDAMAILRLARFKQNRKDLMAKDRHAYLQRAAEWIEQLSGVHQGREEVPLPYLRKSRPSMTNPNIRVAWLPEQKRKTTLLTDGKNFQFFYRPDMRLVEETLAFRGDSLRSQLLAQQPIQREIAATRPVRVLHTSVLGIESLGQQDSGGGHAKGVKGSSGTFLGKNNTSAIDGNNLF
;
A
#
# COMPACT_ATOMS: atom_id res chain seq x y z
N MET A 1 36.11 49.53 -53.37
CA MET A 1 35.96 48.78 -52.11
C MET A 1 34.51 48.33 -52.01
N SER A 2 34.18 47.04 -52.16
CA SER A 2 32.79 46.56 -52.31
C SER A 2 32.24 45.70 -51.15
N ILE A 3 33.05 45.40 -50.13
CA ILE A 3 32.64 44.52 -49.02
C ILE A 3 32.63 45.31 -47.70
N THR A 4 31.48 45.35 -47.04
CA THR A 4 31.27 45.94 -45.71
C THR A 4 30.86 44.83 -44.74
N GLY A 5 31.75 44.50 -43.80
CA GLY A 5 31.50 43.49 -42.76
C GLY A 5 31.31 44.12 -41.39
N VAL A 6 30.43 43.54 -40.56
CA VAL A 6 30.25 43.95 -39.16
C VAL A 6 31.41 43.48 -38.27
N PHE A 7 31.93 42.27 -38.55
CA PHE A 7 33.10 41.69 -37.89
C PHE A 7 34.15 41.34 -38.95
N SER A 8 35.43 41.55 -38.62
CA SER A 8 36.54 41.29 -39.52
C SER A 8 36.92 39.81 -39.60
N LYS A 9 36.67 39.05 -38.53
CA LYS A 9 37.03 37.63 -38.42
C LYS A 9 36.00 36.86 -37.58
N GLY A 10 35.99 35.55 -37.75
CA GLY A 10 35.28 34.64 -36.87
C GLY A 10 35.99 33.30 -36.75
N ARG A 11 35.43 32.45 -35.88
CA ARG A 11 36.03 31.17 -35.51
C ARG A 11 35.06 29.99 -35.67
N PRO A 12 35.58 28.78 -35.94
CA PRO A 12 34.77 27.57 -35.96
C PRO A 12 34.31 27.19 -34.54
N THR A 13 33.18 26.48 -34.47
CA THR A 13 32.59 25.97 -33.21
C THR A 13 33.01 24.54 -32.89
N GLY A 14 33.34 23.74 -33.90
CA GLY A 14 33.77 22.35 -33.76
C GLY A 14 35.29 22.18 -33.67
N HIS A 15 35.71 21.06 -33.09
CA HIS A 15 37.11 20.67 -33.05
C HIS A 15 37.61 20.25 -34.46
N PRO A 16 38.83 20.61 -34.88
CA PRO A 16 39.37 20.30 -36.21
C PRO A 16 39.26 18.82 -36.60
N ALA A 17 39.47 17.90 -35.64
CA ALA A 17 39.37 16.45 -35.87
C ALA A 17 37.98 16.03 -36.38
N ALA A 18 36.90 16.55 -35.79
CA ALA A 18 35.54 16.25 -36.24
C ALA A 18 35.26 16.93 -37.59
N THR A 19 35.69 18.18 -37.77
CA THR A 19 35.45 18.94 -39.01
C THR A 19 36.17 18.35 -40.22
N ALA A 20 37.37 17.77 -40.03
CA ALA A 20 38.15 17.15 -41.10
C ALA A 20 37.40 15.99 -41.77
N VAL A 21 36.60 15.24 -41.00
CA VAL A 21 35.79 14.12 -41.49
C VAL A 21 34.40 14.59 -41.92
N LEU A 22 33.72 15.39 -41.09
CA LEU A 22 32.33 15.77 -41.31
C LEU A 22 32.10 16.65 -42.55
N LYS A 23 33.15 17.32 -43.07
CA LYS A 23 33.03 18.17 -44.27
C LYS A 23 32.61 17.40 -45.53
N TYR A 24 32.86 16.09 -45.58
CA TYR A 24 32.50 15.24 -46.72
C TYR A 24 31.02 14.81 -46.70
N LEU A 25 30.33 14.99 -45.57
CA LEU A 25 28.90 14.72 -45.45
C LEU A 25 28.11 16.02 -45.67
N PRO A 26 27.31 16.14 -46.75
CA PRO A 26 26.56 17.36 -47.02
C PRO A 26 25.52 17.60 -45.93
N ARG A 27 25.67 18.70 -45.20
CA ARG A 27 24.71 19.14 -44.18
C ARG A 27 23.64 20.03 -44.83
N PRO A 28 22.34 19.72 -44.70
CA PRO A 28 21.29 20.63 -45.13
C PRO A 28 21.32 21.92 -44.30
N ARG A 29 21.39 23.05 -45.00
CA ARG A 29 21.39 24.39 -44.41
C ARG A 29 19.99 24.99 -44.51
N VAL A 30 19.75 26.07 -43.76
CA VAL A 30 18.48 26.82 -43.86
C VAL A 30 18.36 27.36 -45.30
N PRO A 31 17.29 27.02 -46.05
CA PRO A 31 17.24 27.32 -47.49
C PRO A 31 17.35 28.81 -47.83
N TRP A 32 16.66 29.66 -47.05
CA TRP A 32 16.60 31.11 -47.27
C TRP A 32 17.78 31.89 -46.66
N GLN A 33 18.59 31.25 -45.80
CA GLN A 33 19.82 31.83 -45.25
C GLN A 33 20.86 30.72 -44.98
N PRO A 34 21.57 30.24 -46.02
CA PRO A 34 22.48 29.09 -45.89
C PRO A 34 23.71 29.37 -45.02
N SER A 35 24.19 30.61 -44.98
CA SER A 35 25.28 31.04 -44.11
C SER A 35 24.73 31.44 -42.74
N ARG A 36 25.22 30.80 -41.68
CA ARG A 36 24.87 31.13 -40.30
C ARG A 36 26.10 31.65 -39.58
N PHE A 37 26.07 32.92 -39.20
CA PHE A 37 27.05 33.54 -38.31
C PHE A 37 26.32 34.02 -37.05
N ALA A 38 26.74 33.55 -35.89
CA ALA A 38 26.05 33.66 -34.62
C ALA A 38 27.09 33.93 -33.51
N ARG A 39 26.64 34.22 -32.29
CA ARG A 39 27.53 34.61 -31.19
C ARG A 39 28.64 33.61 -30.86
N GLU A 40 28.41 32.32 -31.14
CA GLU A 40 29.40 31.25 -30.93
C GLU A 40 30.61 31.32 -31.90
N HIS A 41 30.41 32.00 -33.04
CA HIS A 41 31.41 32.20 -34.11
C HIS A 41 32.23 33.48 -33.94
N LEU A 42 31.89 34.33 -32.96
CA LEU A 42 32.64 35.56 -32.68
C LEU A 42 34.00 35.26 -32.08
N ASP A 43 34.99 36.08 -32.43
CA ASP A 43 36.27 36.08 -31.75
C ASP A 43 36.13 36.56 -30.29
N PRO A 44 37.05 36.16 -29.37
CA PRO A 44 36.91 36.48 -27.94
C PRO A 44 36.77 37.98 -27.65
N ALA A 45 37.49 38.83 -28.37
CA ALA A 45 37.45 40.29 -28.20
C ALA A 45 36.09 40.87 -28.62
N ASP A 46 35.60 40.49 -29.81
CA ASP A 46 34.29 40.92 -30.32
C ASP A 46 33.16 40.46 -29.40
N LEU A 47 33.25 39.22 -28.91
CA LEU A 47 32.29 38.68 -27.96
C LEU A 47 32.33 39.44 -26.63
N ALA A 48 33.50 39.77 -26.10
CA ALA A 48 33.62 40.53 -24.86
C ALA A 48 33.01 41.93 -25.00
N LYS A 49 33.29 42.62 -26.12
CA LYS A 49 32.71 43.94 -26.42
C LYS A 49 31.19 43.87 -26.52
N LEU A 50 30.66 42.92 -27.29
CA LEU A 50 29.21 42.72 -27.41
C LEU A 50 28.54 42.32 -26.10
N TRP A 51 29.24 41.59 -25.22
CA TRP A 51 28.70 41.17 -23.93
C TRP A 51 28.65 42.31 -22.90
N GLY A 52 29.60 43.24 -22.97
CA GLY A 52 29.58 44.47 -22.18
C GLY A 52 28.44 45.40 -22.61
N GLN A 53 28.10 45.39 -23.90
CA GLN A 53 26.97 46.13 -24.47
C GLN A 53 25.62 45.41 -24.23
N GLY A 54 24.52 46.13 -24.43
CA GLY A 54 23.16 45.57 -24.33
C GLY A 54 22.59 45.48 -22.91
N ARG A 55 23.28 46.09 -21.94
CA ARG A 55 22.91 46.15 -20.52
C ARG A 55 22.84 47.62 -20.12
N TYR A 56 21.61 48.12 -19.92
CA TYR A 56 21.26 49.55 -19.96
C TYR A 56 22.27 50.52 -19.32
N ARG A 57 22.51 50.42 -18.00
CA ARG A 57 23.45 51.31 -17.26
C ARG A 57 24.44 50.55 -16.38
N SER A 58 24.02 49.41 -15.86
CA SER A 58 24.80 48.46 -15.04
C SER A 58 25.83 47.66 -15.86
N GLY A 59 25.71 47.68 -17.19
CA GLY A 59 26.59 46.94 -18.09
C GLY A 59 28.00 47.53 -18.18
N PRO A 60 29.05 46.69 -18.26
CA PRO A 60 30.42 47.17 -18.43
C PRO A 60 30.66 48.04 -19.67
N GLY A 61 29.86 47.88 -20.72
CA GLY A 61 29.97 48.68 -21.93
C GLY A 61 29.43 50.10 -21.81
N ASN A 62 28.70 50.43 -20.74
CA ASN A 62 28.26 51.79 -20.49
C ASN A 62 29.39 52.60 -19.85
N PHE A 63 29.69 53.78 -20.41
CA PHE A 63 30.83 54.62 -20.03
C PHE A 63 30.83 55.06 -18.55
N ASN A 64 29.65 55.17 -17.93
CA ASN A 64 29.48 55.58 -16.52
C ASN A 64 29.06 54.43 -15.59
N SER A 65 29.28 53.17 -15.98
CA SER A 65 28.95 52.01 -15.15
C SER A 65 29.92 51.78 -13.98
N GLY A 66 31.09 52.43 -14.01
CA GLY A 66 32.22 52.16 -13.11
C GLY A 66 33.14 51.02 -13.58
N TYR A 67 32.80 50.33 -14.67
CA TYR A 67 33.61 49.26 -15.28
C TYR A 67 34.21 49.64 -16.64
N ALA A 68 34.01 50.89 -17.09
CA ALA A 68 34.56 51.37 -18.35
C ALA A 68 36.09 51.42 -18.28
N THR A 69 36.74 50.97 -19.35
CA THR A 69 38.21 50.95 -19.47
C THR A 69 38.77 52.16 -20.22
N ASP A 70 37.90 52.94 -20.87
CA ASP A 70 38.31 54.10 -21.64
C ASP A 70 38.69 55.26 -20.68
N PRO A 71 39.87 55.88 -20.84
CA PRO A 71 40.33 56.94 -19.92
C PRO A 71 39.57 58.27 -20.11
N THR A 72 38.92 58.44 -21.25
CA THR A 72 38.17 59.65 -21.62
C THR A 72 36.88 59.31 -22.33
N HIS A 73 35.83 60.10 -22.11
CA HIS A 73 34.55 60.00 -22.81
C HIS A 73 34.10 61.38 -23.30
N THR A 74 33.43 61.46 -24.46
CA THR A 74 32.98 62.73 -25.05
C THR A 74 31.47 62.88 -24.94
N LEU A 75 31.02 64.01 -24.38
CA LEU A 75 29.61 64.42 -24.35
C LEU A 75 29.50 65.80 -24.98
N GLU A 76 28.71 65.94 -26.06
CA GLU A 76 28.43 67.23 -26.72
C GLU A 76 29.72 68.04 -26.98
N ASP A 77 30.67 67.41 -27.69
CA ASP A 77 31.99 67.96 -28.05
C ASP A 77 32.97 68.24 -26.90
N ARG A 78 32.57 67.97 -25.64
CA ARG A 78 33.46 68.08 -24.47
C ARG A 78 34.03 66.72 -24.07
N ALA A 79 35.36 66.63 -24.04
CA ALA A 79 36.06 65.48 -23.48
C ALA A 79 36.08 65.53 -21.94
N LEU A 80 35.66 64.44 -21.31
CA LEU A 80 35.67 64.22 -19.88
C LEU A 80 36.68 63.12 -19.55
N SER A 81 37.56 63.37 -18.58
CA SER A 81 38.48 62.36 -18.05
C SER A 81 37.82 61.53 -16.96
N LEU A 82 38.06 60.21 -16.97
CA LEU A 82 37.58 59.29 -15.95
C LEU A 82 38.23 59.61 -14.59
N ILE A 83 37.43 59.67 -13.53
CA ILE A 83 37.93 59.76 -12.16
C ILE A 83 38.33 58.35 -11.69
N PRO A 84 39.60 58.08 -11.34
CA PRO A 84 40.03 56.77 -10.87
C PRO A 84 39.32 56.34 -9.58
N LYS A 85 39.06 55.03 -9.42
CA LYS A 85 38.37 54.49 -8.24
C LYS A 85 39.01 54.91 -6.91
N HIS A 86 40.34 54.95 -6.84
CA HIS A 86 41.06 55.32 -5.61
C HIS A 86 40.90 56.81 -5.24
N GLU A 87 40.61 57.69 -6.21
CA GLU A 87 40.28 59.09 -5.94
C GLU A 87 38.82 59.24 -5.54
N LEU A 88 37.92 58.51 -6.20
CA LEU A 88 36.50 58.45 -5.87
C LEU A 88 36.26 57.99 -4.42
N ALA A 89 37.09 57.03 -3.96
CA ALA A 89 37.04 56.50 -2.59
C ALA A 89 37.36 57.53 -1.49
N LYS A 90 37.98 58.67 -1.82
CA LYS A 90 38.30 59.72 -0.84
C LYS A 90 37.06 60.44 -0.31
N PHE A 91 35.99 60.50 -1.12
CA PHE A 91 34.75 61.22 -0.78
C PHE A 91 33.49 60.36 -0.90
N MET A 92 33.60 59.13 -1.41
CA MET A 92 32.54 58.12 -1.42
C MET A 92 33.07 56.80 -0.84
N PRO A 93 32.62 56.35 0.35
CA PRO A 93 33.17 55.16 0.99
C PRO A 93 32.93 53.89 0.17
N ASP A 94 33.95 53.03 0.04
CA ASP A 94 33.87 51.75 -0.66
C ASP A 94 33.27 50.66 0.27
N ILE A 95 32.00 50.31 0.04
CA ILE A 95 31.27 49.25 0.74
C ILE A 95 31.09 48.00 -0.13
N SER A 96 32.18 47.52 -0.72
CA SER A 96 32.16 46.32 -1.56
C SER A 96 32.21 45.02 -0.74
N LEU A 97 31.22 44.15 -0.98
CA LEU A 97 31.27 42.75 -0.57
C LEU A 97 31.87 41.89 -1.69
N THR A 98 32.35 40.70 -1.34
CA THR A 98 32.93 39.75 -2.31
C THR A 98 31.86 39.14 -3.23
N SER A 99 32.28 38.37 -4.24
CA SER A 99 31.39 37.65 -5.19
C SER A 99 30.30 36.83 -4.51
N LYS A 100 30.53 36.36 -3.27
CA LYS A 100 29.55 35.62 -2.46
C LYS A 100 28.28 36.42 -2.16
N ALA A 101 28.34 37.75 -2.10
CA ALA A 101 27.15 38.58 -1.92
C ALA A 101 26.18 38.50 -3.11
N LEU A 102 26.67 38.04 -4.28
CA LEU A 102 25.84 37.86 -5.47
C LEU A 102 25.07 36.54 -5.49
N VAL A 103 25.25 35.69 -4.47
CA VAL A 103 24.67 34.35 -4.40
C VAL A 103 23.92 34.13 -3.10
N THR A 104 22.61 33.97 -3.20
CA THR A 104 21.78 33.56 -2.06
C THR A 104 21.82 32.04 -1.88
N PRO A 105 21.59 31.54 -0.64
CA PRO A 105 21.49 30.10 -0.39
C PRO A 105 20.31 29.47 -1.14
N VAL A 106 20.37 28.15 -1.35
CA VAL A 106 19.30 27.38 -2.01
C VAL A 106 17.96 27.53 -1.29
N SER A 107 17.97 27.71 0.03
CA SER A 107 16.76 27.92 0.83
C SER A 107 15.91 29.13 0.40
N LEU A 108 16.49 30.12 -0.29
CA LEU A 108 15.76 31.30 -0.78
C LEU A 108 15.37 31.19 -2.25
N MET A 109 15.70 30.10 -2.93
CA MET A 109 15.52 29.96 -4.37
C MET A 109 14.04 30.09 -4.78
N SER A 110 13.13 29.44 -4.05
CA SER A 110 11.69 29.55 -4.31
C SER A 110 11.14 30.96 -4.07
N ALA A 111 11.56 31.62 -2.97
CA ALA A 111 11.21 33.01 -2.70
C ALA A 111 11.72 33.98 -3.78
N ARG A 112 12.83 33.61 -4.44
CA ARG A 112 13.44 34.37 -5.53
C ARG A 112 13.09 33.82 -6.92
N HIS A 113 11.96 33.14 -7.03
CA HIS A 113 11.40 32.69 -8.30
C HIS A 113 12.33 31.74 -9.10
N GLY A 114 13.09 30.93 -8.37
CA GLY A 114 14.00 29.91 -8.92
C GLY A 114 15.47 30.34 -9.00
N HIS A 115 15.83 31.56 -8.59
CA HIS A 115 17.20 32.06 -8.76
C HIS A 115 18.01 32.11 -7.45
N ARG A 116 19.28 31.71 -7.53
CA ARG A 116 20.26 32.01 -6.48
C ARG A 116 21.06 33.28 -6.76
N ILE A 117 21.11 33.72 -8.01
CA ILE A 117 22.03 34.75 -8.46
C ILE A 117 21.35 36.12 -8.44
N THR A 118 22.05 37.16 -7.95
CA THR A 118 21.60 38.57 -7.96
C THR A 118 22.34 39.41 -9.01
N HIS A 119 23.06 38.78 -9.93
CA HIS A 119 23.69 39.45 -11.06
C HIS A 119 22.65 40.14 -11.96
N ASP A 120 23.09 41.13 -12.72
CA ASP A 120 22.27 41.93 -13.66
C ASP A 120 21.59 41.07 -14.73
N LEU A 121 22.33 40.13 -15.33
CA LEU A 121 21.76 39.19 -16.29
C LEU A 121 21.04 38.05 -15.58
N LEU A 122 19.94 37.56 -16.15
CA LEU A 122 19.28 36.36 -15.66
C LEU A 122 20.14 35.12 -15.93
N HIS A 123 20.54 34.41 -14.88
CA HIS A 123 21.28 33.15 -15.00
C HIS A 123 20.30 31.99 -15.01
N SER A 124 20.31 31.21 -16.11
CA SER A 124 19.50 30.00 -16.23
C SER A 124 20.32 28.76 -15.87
N TYR A 125 19.74 27.85 -15.09
CA TYR A 125 20.35 26.54 -14.82
C TYR A 125 20.22 25.53 -15.96
N ASP A 126 19.36 25.80 -16.97
CA ASP A 126 19.27 24.95 -18.15
C ASP A 126 20.53 25.06 -19.02
N PRO A 127 20.92 23.98 -19.73
CA PRO A 127 22.16 24.00 -20.50
C PRO A 127 22.08 24.84 -21.77
N TYR A 128 20.90 25.30 -22.20
CA TYR A 128 20.70 25.85 -23.55
C TYR A 128 20.57 27.38 -23.60
N VAL A 129 19.92 28.04 -22.62
CA VAL A 129 19.76 29.51 -22.66
C VAL A 129 21.11 30.22 -22.65
N GLY A 130 22.01 29.84 -21.74
CA GLY A 130 23.37 30.40 -21.66
C GLY A 130 24.38 29.81 -22.66
N ARG A 131 24.00 28.83 -23.49
CA ARG A 131 24.95 28.03 -24.30
C ARG A 131 25.78 28.88 -25.27
N LEU A 132 27.11 28.82 -25.16
CA LEU A 132 28.03 29.40 -26.14
C LEU A 132 28.62 28.32 -27.06
N ARG A 133 29.65 27.59 -26.60
CA ARG A 133 30.22 26.43 -27.33
C ARG A 133 29.73 25.12 -26.72
N GLY A 134 29.97 24.96 -25.41
CA GLY A 134 29.45 23.88 -24.59
C GLY A 134 28.15 24.25 -23.87
N PRO A 135 27.50 23.27 -23.21
CA PRO A 135 26.33 23.52 -22.36
C PRO A 135 26.68 24.53 -21.27
N ALA A 136 25.78 25.48 -21.01
CA ALA A 136 26.01 26.50 -19.98
C ALA A 136 26.16 25.83 -18.60
N SER A 137 27.14 26.27 -17.81
CA SER A 137 27.29 25.89 -16.42
C SER A 137 27.50 27.13 -15.59
N VAL A 138 26.78 27.22 -14.47
CA VAL A 138 26.81 28.38 -13.58
C VAL A 138 27.75 28.06 -12.44
N ASP A 139 28.83 28.84 -12.32
CA ASP A 139 29.73 28.80 -11.18
C ASP A 139 29.17 29.71 -10.08
N HIS A 140 28.94 29.17 -8.89
CA HIS A 140 28.41 29.90 -7.76
C HIS A 140 29.47 30.61 -6.92
N ASP A 141 30.75 30.32 -7.13
CA ASP A 141 31.86 30.95 -6.41
C ASP A 141 32.44 32.13 -7.21
N ASN A 142 32.45 32.01 -8.54
CA ASN A 142 33.08 32.98 -9.45
C ASN A 142 32.08 33.82 -10.26
N ILE A 143 31.02 34.31 -9.63
CA ILE A 143 30.11 35.26 -10.28
C ILE A 143 30.74 36.65 -10.28
N THR A 144 30.92 37.21 -11.47
CA THR A 144 31.47 38.55 -11.67
C THR A 144 30.59 39.34 -12.64
N VAL A 145 30.68 40.67 -12.58
CA VAL A 145 29.90 41.57 -13.45
C VAL A 145 30.24 41.38 -14.93
N GLU A 146 31.48 40.97 -15.21
CA GLU A 146 31.93 40.69 -16.57
C GLU A 146 31.30 39.41 -17.15
N ASP A 147 30.90 38.42 -16.32
CA ASP A 147 30.39 37.11 -16.73
C ASP A 147 31.28 36.43 -17.81
N PRO A 148 32.50 35.97 -17.45
CA PRO A 148 33.48 35.47 -18.41
C PRO A 148 33.00 34.23 -19.17
N ASN A 149 32.16 33.40 -18.54
CA ASN A 149 31.58 32.19 -19.14
C ASN A 149 30.40 32.49 -20.07
N ARG A 150 29.91 33.74 -20.10
CA ARG A 150 28.83 34.21 -20.99
C ARG A 150 27.53 33.42 -20.82
N VAL A 151 27.23 33.04 -19.59
CA VAL A 151 26.10 32.17 -19.23
C VAL A 151 24.83 32.93 -18.87
N GLY A 152 24.94 34.23 -18.59
CA GLY A 152 23.80 35.11 -18.39
C GLY A 152 22.95 35.28 -19.66
N LEU A 153 21.65 35.47 -19.50
CA LEU A 153 20.74 35.82 -20.59
C LEU A 153 20.85 37.32 -20.86
N ASN A 154 21.68 37.69 -21.84
CA ASN A 154 21.82 39.08 -22.28
C ASN A 154 20.64 39.49 -23.20
N ALA A 155 20.10 40.68 -22.95
CA ALA A 155 18.87 41.19 -23.58
C ALA A 155 19.06 41.68 -25.03
N ALA A 156 20.27 42.11 -25.41
CA ALA A 156 20.49 42.78 -26.71
C ALA A 156 21.69 42.25 -27.52
N THR A 157 22.32 41.16 -27.10
CA THR A 157 23.42 40.54 -27.87
C THR A 157 22.93 39.87 -29.15
N LEU A 158 23.83 39.69 -30.13
CA LEU A 158 23.60 38.82 -31.28
C LEU A 158 23.07 37.44 -30.82
N ASP A 159 22.06 36.90 -31.52
CA ASP A 159 21.40 35.61 -31.20
C ASP A 159 20.61 35.58 -29.87
N CYS A 160 20.31 36.73 -29.24
CA CYS A 160 19.54 36.77 -27.97
C CYS A 160 18.06 36.40 -28.13
N ARG A 161 17.41 36.80 -29.24
CA ARG A 161 15.95 36.73 -29.44
C ARG A 161 15.37 35.35 -29.14
N GLY A 162 15.94 34.30 -29.74
CA GLY A 162 15.47 32.92 -29.54
C GLY A 162 15.65 32.42 -28.10
N ARG A 163 16.68 32.91 -27.40
CA ARG A 163 16.99 32.57 -26.00
C ARG A 163 16.02 33.25 -25.04
N ILE A 164 15.67 34.51 -25.32
CA ILE A 164 14.62 35.24 -24.59
C ILE A 164 13.28 34.54 -24.76
N TYR A 165 12.89 34.18 -25.99
CA TYR A 165 11.65 33.42 -26.20
C TYR A 165 11.67 32.03 -25.55
N ARG A 166 12.82 31.37 -25.45
CA ARG A 166 12.95 30.12 -24.71
C ARG A 166 12.74 30.35 -23.21
N TRP A 167 13.37 31.39 -22.67
CA TRP A 167 13.25 31.76 -21.26
C TRP A 167 11.81 32.10 -20.85
N LEU A 168 11.09 32.82 -21.70
CA LEU A 168 9.70 33.21 -21.45
C LEU A 168 8.72 32.03 -21.59
N ARG A 169 9.07 30.98 -22.34
CA ARG A 169 8.27 29.75 -22.50
C ARG A 169 8.62 28.66 -21.48
N ARG A 170 9.37 29.00 -20.43
CA ARG A 170 9.81 28.02 -19.43
C ARG A 170 8.63 27.46 -18.63
N GLY A 171 8.73 26.20 -18.23
CA GLY A 171 7.79 25.59 -17.29
C GLY A 171 7.88 26.20 -15.88
N PRO A 172 6.91 25.92 -14.99
CA PRO A 172 6.83 26.54 -13.67
C PRO A 172 8.05 26.26 -12.79
N PHE A 173 8.57 25.03 -12.80
CA PHE A 173 9.71 24.60 -11.97
C PHE A 173 11.04 24.59 -12.74
N PHE A 174 11.13 25.31 -13.85
CA PHE A 174 12.25 25.20 -14.79
C PHE A 174 13.63 25.45 -14.17
N GLN A 175 13.76 26.47 -13.31
CA GLN A 175 15.03 26.76 -12.67
C GLN A 175 15.39 25.72 -11.60
N GLU A 176 14.44 25.40 -10.72
CA GLU A 176 14.68 24.51 -9.59
C GLU A 176 14.93 23.06 -10.04
N ASP A 177 14.16 22.58 -11.03
CA ASP A 177 14.34 21.24 -11.60
C ASP A 177 15.69 21.10 -12.31
N HIS A 178 16.09 22.10 -13.10
CA HIS A 178 17.40 22.08 -13.76
C HIS A 178 18.55 22.22 -12.76
N TYR A 179 18.39 23.00 -11.69
CA TYR A 179 19.38 23.07 -10.62
C TYR A 179 19.55 21.68 -9.98
N PHE A 180 18.44 21.08 -9.52
CA PHE A 180 18.45 19.79 -8.84
C PHE A 180 18.99 18.64 -9.70
N ARG A 181 18.51 18.48 -10.94
CA ARG A 181 18.93 17.36 -11.82
C ARG A 181 20.36 17.47 -12.35
N ARG A 182 20.96 18.66 -12.29
CA ARG A 182 22.35 18.87 -12.72
C ARG A 182 23.32 18.72 -11.56
N SER A 183 22.93 19.10 -10.35
CA SER A 183 23.74 18.91 -9.15
C SER A 183 23.71 17.49 -8.63
N THR A 184 22.57 16.82 -8.71
CA THR A 184 22.29 15.56 -8.01
C THR A 184 22.12 14.45 -9.03
N ARG A 185 23.13 13.59 -9.13
CA ARG A 185 23.16 12.43 -10.04
C ARG A 185 23.74 11.23 -9.32
N PHE A 186 23.31 10.05 -9.74
CA PHE A 186 23.98 8.81 -9.36
C PHE A 186 25.43 8.84 -9.84
N GLY A 187 26.35 8.36 -9.01
CA GLY A 187 27.70 8.05 -9.46
C GLY A 187 27.67 6.88 -10.45
N ASP A 188 28.78 6.65 -11.14
CA ASP A 188 28.91 5.57 -12.13
C ASP A 188 28.67 4.16 -11.52
N GLY A 189 28.72 4.02 -10.20
CA GLY A 189 28.39 2.80 -9.44
C GLY A 189 26.93 2.67 -8.98
N GLY A 190 26.03 3.59 -9.34
CA GLY A 190 24.62 3.57 -8.94
C GLY A 190 24.33 4.07 -7.51
N GLU A 191 25.36 4.47 -6.76
CA GLU A 191 25.23 5.09 -5.45
C GLU A 191 25.00 6.61 -5.54
N VAL A 192 24.23 7.15 -4.60
CA VAL A 192 24.06 8.60 -4.45
C VAL A 192 25.22 9.14 -3.64
N SER A 193 26.03 10.02 -4.23
CA SER A 193 27.19 10.58 -3.54
C SER A 193 26.78 11.53 -2.41
N ILE A 194 27.28 11.25 -1.21
CA ILE A 194 27.10 12.15 -0.06
C ILE A 194 28.12 13.28 -0.17
N ALA A 195 27.62 14.51 -0.21
CA ALA A 195 28.47 15.69 -0.19
C ALA A 195 29.21 15.80 1.16
N THR A 196 30.55 15.83 1.12
CA THR A 196 31.40 15.95 2.32
C THR A 196 31.12 17.20 3.15
N HIS A 197 30.69 18.29 2.51
CA HIS A 197 30.34 19.53 3.20
C HIS A 197 29.02 19.43 3.99
N GLU A 198 28.17 18.44 3.73
CA GLU A 198 26.89 18.24 4.43
C GLU A 198 26.95 17.23 5.58
N THR A 199 28.04 16.45 5.68
CA THR A 199 28.26 15.46 6.74
C THR A 199 28.02 15.99 8.18
N PRO A 200 28.48 17.20 8.59
CA PRO A 200 28.21 17.70 9.95
C PRO A 200 26.73 17.99 10.20
N LEU A 201 25.98 18.45 9.17
CA LEU A 201 24.54 18.68 9.28
C LEU A 201 23.79 17.34 9.44
N ILE A 202 24.18 16.34 8.64
CA ILE A 202 23.63 14.97 8.73
C ILE A 202 23.86 14.39 10.13
N ALA A 203 25.07 14.50 10.67
CA ALA A 203 25.40 14.03 12.01
C ALA A 203 24.55 14.72 13.09
N LYS A 204 24.29 16.03 12.95
CA LYS A 204 23.42 16.78 13.85
C LYS A 204 21.97 16.26 13.81
N ILE A 205 21.43 16.00 12.62
CA ILE A 205 20.07 15.47 12.44
C ILE A 205 19.93 14.08 13.07
N LEU A 206 20.89 13.18 12.81
CA LEU A 206 20.92 11.86 13.41
C LEU A 206 20.93 11.92 14.94
N ARG A 207 21.76 12.80 15.52
CA ARG A 207 21.82 13.00 16.97
C ARG A 207 20.49 13.48 17.54
N LEU A 208 19.85 14.47 16.91
CA LEU A 208 18.55 15.01 17.35
C LEU A 208 17.43 13.96 17.25
N ALA A 209 17.39 13.20 16.15
CA ALA A 209 16.41 12.14 15.95
C ALA A 209 16.57 11.01 16.97
N ARG A 210 17.81 10.56 17.24
CA ARG A 210 18.10 9.54 18.26
C ARG A 210 17.72 9.98 19.68
N GLN A 211 17.77 11.28 19.96
CA GLN A 211 17.29 11.86 21.22
C GLN A 211 15.76 12.01 21.29
N GLY A 212 15.02 11.70 20.22
CA GLY A 212 13.57 11.85 20.15
C GLY A 212 13.08 13.25 19.80
N HIS A 213 13.98 14.19 19.47
CA HIS A 213 13.64 15.58 19.11
C HIS A 213 13.24 15.70 17.64
N LEU A 214 12.12 15.10 17.25
CA LEU A 214 11.66 15.03 15.85
C LEU A 214 11.50 16.40 15.18
N LYS A 215 10.93 17.39 15.89
CA LYS A 215 10.71 18.74 15.34
C LYS A 215 12.04 19.43 14.99
N ALA A 216 12.99 19.42 15.91
CA ALA A 216 14.31 20.01 15.70
C ALA A 216 15.08 19.28 14.57
N ALA A 217 14.96 17.96 14.51
CA ALA A 217 15.54 17.19 13.40
C ALA A 217 14.91 17.57 12.05
N GLY A 218 13.58 17.75 11.98
CA GLY A 218 12.88 18.19 10.77
C GLY A 218 13.25 19.62 10.34
N GLU A 219 13.46 20.54 11.28
CA GLU A 219 13.89 21.91 10.98
C GLU A 219 15.30 21.96 10.38
N GLU A 220 16.21 21.10 10.83
CA GLU A 220 17.54 20.96 10.24
C GLU A 220 17.52 20.17 8.92
N TYR A 221 16.64 19.18 8.79
CA TYR A 221 16.42 18.45 7.53
C TYR A 221 16.06 19.39 6.38
N ARG A 222 15.26 20.41 6.65
CA ARG A 222 14.90 21.47 5.66
C ARG A 222 16.11 22.19 5.07
N ARG A 223 17.26 22.19 5.75
CA ARG A 223 18.47 22.91 5.33
C ARG A 223 19.42 22.07 4.46
N ILE A 224 19.15 20.78 4.30
CA ILE A 224 19.94 19.90 3.44
C ILE A 224 19.75 20.33 1.98
N THR A 225 20.85 20.40 1.23
CA THR A 225 20.86 20.74 -0.20
C THR A 225 21.10 19.53 -1.10
N GLY A 226 21.78 18.50 -0.61
CA GLY A 226 21.95 17.21 -1.28
C GLY A 226 20.89 16.17 -0.91
N VAL A 227 21.11 14.93 -1.35
CA VAL A 227 20.26 13.80 -0.94
C VAL A 227 20.81 13.25 0.38
N PRO A 228 20.01 13.26 1.47
CA PRO A 228 20.44 12.70 2.75
C PRO A 228 20.53 11.17 2.67
N PRO A 229 21.46 10.56 3.42
CA PRO A 229 21.66 9.12 3.37
C PRO A 229 20.57 8.36 4.15
N VAL A 230 20.48 7.05 3.92
CA VAL A 230 19.41 6.17 4.46
C VAL A 230 19.33 6.24 5.99
N GLU A 231 20.45 6.44 6.68
CA GLU A 231 20.51 6.51 8.15
C GLU A 231 19.65 7.65 8.70
N VAL A 232 19.50 8.76 7.96
CA VAL A 232 18.65 9.88 8.37
C VAL A 232 17.20 9.43 8.44
N TYR A 233 16.71 8.75 7.40
CA TYR A 233 15.35 8.22 7.36
C TYR A 233 15.12 7.13 8.42
N ARG A 234 16.10 6.25 8.65
CA ARG A 234 16.05 5.23 9.72
C ARG A 234 15.87 5.89 11.08
N ALA A 235 16.71 6.89 11.40
CA ALA A 235 16.67 7.59 12.68
C ALA A 235 15.39 8.41 12.86
N MET A 236 14.96 9.16 11.84
CA MET A 236 13.76 9.99 11.91
C MET A 236 12.48 9.15 12.03
N THR A 237 12.35 8.08 11.25
CA THR A 237 11.20 7.17 11.37
C THR A 237 11.20 6.39 12.69
N ALA A 238 12.36 5.99 13.21
CA ALA A 238 12.47 5.39 14.53
C ALA A 238 12.00 6.34 15.64
N ALA A 239 12.33 7.63 15.55
CA ALA A 239 11.88 8.65 16.49
C ALA A 239 10.34 8.83 16.49
N CYS A 240 9.67 8.57 15.37
CA CYS A 240 8.21 8.62 15.27
C CYS A 240 7.50 7.47 16.02
N VAL A 241 8.19 6.34 16.24
CA VAL A 241 7.57 5.13 16.80
C VAL A 241 7.09 5.34 18.24
N SER A 242 7.87 5.97 19.11
CA SER A 242 7.50 6.12 20.53
C SER A 242 6.20 6.93 20.70
N GLY A 243 6.06 8.00 19.93
CA GLY A 243 4.90 8.90 19.92
C GLY A 243 3.74 8.47 19.02
N ALA A 244 3.81 7.31 18.36
CA ALA A 244 2.82 6.83 17.40
C ALA A 244 2.48 7.86 16.30
N LYS A 245 3.48 8.67 15.89
CA LYS A 245 3.33 9.75 14.89
C LYS A 245 3.33 9.20 13.47
N LEU A 246 2.25 8.50 13.11
CA LEU A 246 2.15 7.79 11.83
C LEU A 246 2.20 8.72 10.61
N ALA A 247 1.52 9.87 10.66
CA ALA A 247 1.50 10.83 9.56
C ALA A 247 2.91 11.35 9.24
N ASP A 248 3.66 11.74 10.27
CA ASP A 248 5.04 12.21 10.12
C ASP A 248 5.94 11.10 9.56
N ALA A 249 5.81 9.86 10.07
CA ALA A 249 6.59 8.72 9.58
C ALA A 249 6.32 8.42 8.10
N ILE A 250 5.06 8.49 7.67
CA ILE A 250 4.67 8.31 6.26
C ILE A 250 5.23 9.45 5.42
N ALA A 251 5.11 10.71 5.86
CA ALA A 251 5.63 11.86 5.13
C ALA A 251 7.15 11.79 4.95
N ILE A 252 7.89 11.39 5.99
CA ILE A 252 9.35 11.19 5.93
C ILE A 252 9.70 10.08 4.92
N PHE A 253 8.96 8.97 4.95
CA PHE A 253 9.17 7.88 3.99
C PHE A 253 8.84 8.31 2.56
N GLU A 254 7.69 8.97 2.34
CA GLU A 254 7.25 9.43 1.01
C GLU A 254 8.14 10.53 0.43
N ASP A 255 8.81 11.32 1.26
CA ASP A 255 9.80 12.31 0.79
C ASP A 255 11.03 11.63 0.19
N GLY A 256 11.56 10.59 0.86
CA GLY A 256 12.69 9.82 0.32
C GLY A 256 12.29 8.80 -0.75
N ASN A 257 11.01 8.40 -0.78
CA ASN A 257 10.47 7.44 -1.74
C ASN A 257 10.06 8.16 -3.03
N SER A 258 10.50 7.67 -4.20
CA SER A 258 10.25 8.25 -5.53
C SER A 258 10.79 9.67 -5.83
N ARG A 259 10.89 10.60 -4.86
CA ARG A 259 11.45 11.94 -5.09
C ARG A 259 12.97 11.96 -5.00
N LEU A 260 13.52 11.35 -3.95
CA LEU A 260 14.96 11.28 -3.68
C LEU A 260 15.49 9.88 -3.99
N PHE A 261 15.20 9.40 -5.19
CA PHE A 261 15.81 8.20 -5.76
C PHE A 261 15.58 6.90 -4.96
N TYR A 262 14.44 6.80 -4.26
CA TYR A 262 14.07 5.63 -3.45
C TYR A 262 15.02 5.36 -2.27
N ILE A 263 15.76 6.37 -1.79
CA ILE A 263 16.70 6.19 -0.67
C ILE A 263 16.00 5.80 0.64
N ALA A 264 14.74 6.18 0.83
CA ALA A 264 13.94 5.75 1.97
C ALA A 264 13.32 4.35 1.80
N ARG A 265 13.46 3.71 0.63
CA ARG A 265 12.96 2.36 0.36
C ARG A 265 13.92 1.31 0.95
N ASP A 266 14.01 1.34 2.27
CA ASP A 266 14.88 0.51 3.06
C ASP A 266 14.06 -0.35 4.03
N GLY A 267 14.58 -1.54 4.33
CA GLY A 267 13.89 -2.49 5.20
C GLY A 267 13.69 -1.99 6.63
N GLU A 268 14.66 -1.28 7.20
CA GLU A 268 14.55 -0.74 8.55
C GLU A 268 13.59 0.45 8.60
N VAL A 269 13.60 1.31 7.58
CA VAL A 269 12.66 2.44 7.46
C VAL A 269 11.22 1.93 7.41
N LEU A 270 10.91 0.99 6.51
CA LEU A 270 9.56 0.44 6.40
C LEU A 270 9.14 -0.36 7.63
N TYR A 271 10.08 -1.04 8.29
CA TYR A 271 9.84 -1.68 9.59
C TYR A 271 9.43 -0.67 10.67
N ASN A 272 10.07 0.50 10.73
CA ASN A 272 9.68 1.56 11.66
C ASN A 272 8.32 2.17 11.32
N VAL A 273 8.00 2.37 10.04
CA VAL A 273 6.67 2.84 9.61
C VAL A 273 5.59 1.81 9.96
N MET A 274 5.86 0.51 9.77
CA MET A 274 4.95 -0.57 10.18
C MET A 274 4.70 -0.54 11.69
N ARG A 275 5.75 -0.38 12.50
CA ARG A 275 5.63 -0.25 13.96
C ARG A 275 4.81 0.97 14.37
N CYS A 276 4.95 2.09 13.65
CA CYS A 276 4.11 3.27 13.86
C CYS A 276 2.64 2.96 13.55
N ALA A 277 2.36 2.28 12.44
CA ALA A 277 1.00 1.94 12.02
C ALA A 277 0.31 1.01 13.03
N ILE A 278 1.03 0.02 13.54
CA ILE A 278 0.55 -0.92 14.56
C ILE A 278 0.30 -0.20 15.89
N ARG A 279 1.22 0.68 16.31
CA ARG A 279 1.04 1.44 17.57
C ARG A 279 -0.12 2.42 17.48
N ALA A 280 -0.38 2.98 16.30
CA ALA A 280 -1.56 3.79 16.00
C ALA A 280 -2.84 2.95 15.74
N ARG A 281 -2.76 1.62 15.78
CA ARG A 281 -3.85 0.66 15.49
C ARG A 281 -4.54 0.90 14.15
N HIS A 282 -3.79 1.33 13.13
CA HIS A 282 -4.36 1.72 11.84
C HIS A 282 -4.28 0.59 10.81
N ARG A 283 -5.33 -0.25 10.72
CA ARG A 283 -5.43 -1.40 9.80
C ARG A 283 -5.04 -1.09 8.36
N THR A 284 -5.66 -0.08 7.75
CA THR A 284 -5.41 0.28 6.35
C THR A 284 -3.96 0.67 6.09
N ARG A 285 -3.30 1.32 7.05
CA ARG A 285 -1.90 1.75 6.90
C ARG A 285 -0.92 0.59 7.10
N VAL A 286 -1.25 -0.40 7.92
CA VAL A 286 -0.49 -1.68 7.98
C VAL A 286 -0.48 -2.34 6.59
N MET A 287 -1.65 -2.47 5.95
CA MET A 287 -1.72 -3.05 4.59
C MET A 287 -1.04 -2.17 3.53
N TRP A 288 -1.12 -0.85 3.66
CA TRP A 288 -0.38 0.06 2.78
C TRP A 288 1.13 -0.15 2.88
N VAL A 289 1.70 -0.24 4.09
CA VAL A 289 3.15 -0.50 4.25
C VAL A 289 3.52 -1.88 3.68
N TYR A 290 2.71 -2.90 3.91
CA TYR A 290 2.89 -4.22 3.31
C TYR A 290 2.91 -4.17 1.77
N ASN A 291 1.98 -3.45 1.15
CA ASN A 291 1.94 -3.28 -0.30
C ASN A 291 3.16 -2.50 -0.83
N VAL A 292 3.56 -1.43 -0.14
CA VAL A 292 4.77 -0.67 -0.48
C VAL A 292 6.01 -1.56 -0.37
N MET A 293 6.08 -2.41 0.66
CA MET A 293 7.18 -3.35 0.87
C MET A 293 7.32 -4.33 -0.30
N ARG A 294 6.23 -4.92 -0.78
CA ARG A 294 6.26 -5.81 -1.96
C ARG A 294 6.84 -5.11 -3.18
N GLY A 295 6.52 -3.83 -3.36
CA GLY A 295 6.96 -3.05 -4.51
C GLY A 295 6.26 -3.44 -5.80
N ARG A 296 6.53 -2.68 -6.86
CA ARG A 296 6.06 -2.99 -8.21
C ARG A 296 7.28 -3.24 -9.10
N TYR A 297 7.00 -3.58 -10.35
CA TYR A 297 8.02 -3.83 -11.36
C TYR A 297 9.01 -2.65 -11.50
N TYR A 298 8.51 -1.41 -11.45
CA TYR A 298 9.35 -0.22 -11.58
C TYR A 298 10.41 -0.13 -10.46
N GLU A 299 10.00 -0.22 -9.20
CA GLU A 299 10.91 -0.03 -8.08
C GLU A 299 11.88 -1.21 -7.93
N ASN A 300 11.39 -2.43 -8.16
CA ASN A 300 12.18 -3.64 -7.94
C ASN A 300 13.16 -3.91 -9.11
N VAL A 301 12.74 -3.68 -10.36
CA VAL A 301 13.53 -4.04 -11.55
C VAL A 301 14.24 -2.85 -12.17
N LEU A 302 13.54 -1.73 -12.38
CA LEU A 302 14.12 -0.55 -13.06
C LEU A 302 14.95 0.30 -12.11
N ALA A 303 14.38 0.65 -10.94
CA ALA A 303 15.10 1.43 -9.93
C ALA A 303 16.07 0.57 -9.10
N ARG A 304 15.97 -0.76 -9.20
CA ARG A 304 16.80 -1.75 -8.47
C ARG A 304 16.88 -1.46 -6.95
N ALA A 305 15.76 -1.06 -6.37
CA ALA A 305 15.62 -0.87 -4.92
C ALA A 305 14.62 -1.89 -4.31
N PRO A 306 14.82 -3.22 -4.47
CA PRO A 306 14.03 -4.21 -3.76
C PRO A 306 14.42 -4.23 -2.28
N ILE A 307 13.48 -4.63 -1.44
CA ILE A 307 13.74 -4.80 0.00
C ILE A 307 14.32 -6.19 0.24
N ASP A 308 15.34 -6.26 1.09
CA ASP A 308 15.97 -7.51 1.48
C ASP A 308 14.94 -8.55 1.96
N PRO A 309 15.08 -9.84 1.58
CA PRO A 309 14.14 -10.89 1.98
C PRO A 309 13.94 -11.00 3.50
N ILE A 310 15.00 -10.79 4.29
CA ILE A 310 14.94 -10.83 5.76
C ILE A 310 14.06 -9.70 6.31
N TRP A 311 14.15 -8.51 5.72
CA TRP A 311 13.31 -7.39 6.10
C TRP A 311 11.87 -7.58 5.64
N ARG A 312 11.66 -8.11 4.42
CA ARG A 312 10.32 -8.49 3.92
C ARG A 312 9.62 -9.44 4.88
N PHE A 313 10.32 -10.49 5.31
CA PHE A 313 9.82 -11.44 6.31
C PHE A 313 9.45 -10.75 7.63
N ARG A 314 10.34 -9.91 8.19
CA ARG A 314 10.09 -9.22 9.48
C ARG A 314 8.88 -8.28 9.41
N ILE A 315 8.74 -7.54 8.32
CA ILE A 315 7.63 -6.58 8.13
C ILE A 315 6.31 -7.34 7.94
N ALA A 316 6.29 -8.34 7.07
CA ALA A 316 5.10 -9.16 6.81
C ALA A 316 4.67 -9.94 8.04
N LEU A 317 5.60 -10.57 8.78
CA LEU A 317 5.29 -11.27 10.03
C LEU A 317 4.68 -10.32 11.07
N MET A 318 5.22 -9.11 11.20
CA MET A 318 4.69 -8.12 12.13
C MET A 318 3.28 -7.63 11.72
N ALA A 319 3.03 -7.45 10.43
CA ALA A 319 1.70 -7.13 9.93
C ALA A 319 0.72 -8.28 10.21
N MET A 320 1.11 -9.51 9.91
CA MET A 320 0.29 -10.71 10.14
C MET A 320 -0.05 -10.87 11.64
N GLU A 321 0.95 -10.71 12.53
CA GLU A 321 0.74 -10.75 13.99
C GLU A 321 -0.32 -9.75 14.44
N PHE A 322 -0.24 -8.50 13.96
CA PHE A 322 -1.22 -7.48 14.29
C PHE A 322 -2.62 -7.80 13.75
N LEU A 323 -2.71 -8.23 12.48
CA LEU A 323 -3.99 -8.51 11.83
C LEU A 323 -4.72 -9.69 12.49
N LEU A 324 -3.99 -10.76 12.83
CA LEU A 324 -4.55 -11.93 13.52
C LEU A 324 -4.97 -11.61 14.97
N ASP A 325 -4.17 -10.82 15.69
CA ASP A 325 -4.52 -10.37 17.04
C ASP A 325 -5.71 -9.36 17.03
N THR A 326 -6.05 -8.75 15.88
CA THR A 326 -7.23 -7.88 15.70
C THR A 326 -8.42 -8.55 14.99
N HIS A 327 -8.35 -9.86 14.73
CA HIS A 327 -9.38 -10.66 14.04
C HIS A 327 -9.75 -10.17 12.63
N THR A 328 -8.78 -9.65 11.87
CA THR A 328 -8.98 -9.20 10.48
C THR A 328 -8.51 -10.27 9.51
N GLN A 329 -9.36 -11.27 9.29
CA GLN A 329 -9.04 -12.53 8.59
C GLN A 329 -8.61 -12.32 7.13
N ALA A 330 -9.35 -11.54 6.36
CA ALA A 330 -9.10 -11.36 4.93
C ALA A 330 -7.70 -10.76 4.65
N GLU A 331 -7.33 -9.73 5.39
CA GLU A 331 -6.01 -9.12 5.26
C GLU A 331 -4.88 -10.02 5.80
N ALA A 332 -5.12 -10.71 6.92
CA ALA A 332 -4.15 -11.65 7.48
C ALA A 332 -3.83 -12.77 6.49
N ARG A 333 -4.86 -13.33 5.83
CA ARG A 333 -4.70 -14.34 4.80
C ARG A 333 -3.90 -13.83 3.60
N ALA A 334 -4.18 -12.63 3.12
CA ALA A 334 -3.41 -12.05 2.00
C ALA A 334 -1.91 -11.84 2.31
N VAL A 335 -1.55 -11.62 3.58
CA VAL A 335 -0.14 -11.56 4.02
C VAL A 335 0.44 -12.96 4.19
N TYR A 336 -0.35 -13.90 4.73
CA TYR A 336 0.05 -15.30 4.85
C TYR A 336 0.33 -15.94 3.49
N ASP A 337 -0.57 -15.78 2.52
CA ASP A 337 -0.42 -16.30 1.16
C ASP A 337 0.86 -15.78 0.50
N TYR A 338 1.26 -14.53 0.78
CA TYR A 338 2.54 -13.99 0.31
C TYR A 338 3.76 -14.59 1.00
N LEU A 339 3.66 -14.92 2.30
CA LEU A 339 4.74 -15.61 3.02
C LEU A 339 4.86 -17.07 2.57
N ALA A 340 3.73 -17.69 2.24
CA ALA A 340 3.59 -19.06 1.78
C ALA A 340 3.87 -19.22 0.28
N ASP A 341 3.84 -18.14 -0.52
CA ASP A 341 4.03 -18.18 -1.96
C ASP A 341 5.31 -18.94 -2.34
N GLU A 342 5.12 -20.04 -3.06
CA GLU A 342 6.16 -21.01 -3.42
C GLU A 342 6.74 -20.75 -4.82
N SER A 343 6.35 -19.65 -5.48
CA SER A 343 6.74 -19.35 -6.87
C SER A 343 8.25 -19.39 -7.10
N GLU A 344 9.05 -19.19 -6.06
CA GLU A 344 10.48 -19.49 -6.04
C GLU A 344 10.84 -20.18 -4.72
N GLU A 345 11.26 -21.46 -4.76
CA GLU A 345 11.66 -22.25 -3.57
C GLU A 345 12.76 -21.58 -2.72
N LYS A 346 13.55 -20.70 -3.35
CA LYS A 346 14.55 -19.85 -2.69
C LYS A 346 13.94 -18.74 -1.82
N ASP A 347 12.76 -18.25 -2.19
CA ASP A 347 12.08 -17.10 -1.61
C ASP A 347 10.91 -17.46 -0.68
N ARG A 348 10.62 -18.75 -0.41
CA ARG A 348 9.62 -19.14 0.62
C ARG A 348 9.98 -18.49 1.97
N LEU A 349 9.21 -17.48 2.36
CA LEU A 349 9.48 -16.65 3.55
C LEU A 349 8.88 -17.24 4.82
N LEU A 350 7.95 -18.19 4.71
CA LEU A 350 7.28 -18.81 5.85
C LEU A 350 8.24 -19.49 6.83
N ASP A 351 9.37 -20.00 6.33
CA ASP A 351 10.47 -20.59 7.13
C ASP A 351 11.60 -19.59 7.44
N GLY A 352 11.33 -18.29 7.32
CA GLY A 352 12.32 -17.23 7.48
C GLY A 352 13.00 -17.23 8.84
N ASP A 353 12.25 -17.44 9.92
CA ASP A 353 12.76 -17.58 11.30
C ASP A 353 13.72 -18.76 11.47
N VAL A 354 13.40 -19.92 10.90
CA VAL A 354 14.24 -21.12 10.92
C VAL A 354 15.53 -20.88 10.12
N LYS A 355 15.40 -20.33 8.91
CA LYS A 355 16.55 -19.98 8.06
C LYS A 355 17.49 -18.96 8.74
N ILE A 356 16.93 -17.93 9.38
CA ILE A 356 17.71 -16.93 10.13
C ILE A 356 18.43 -17.56 11.32
N ARG A 357 17.74 -18.40 12.11
CA ARG A 357 18.37 -19.05 13.27
C ARG A 357 19.45 -20.03 12.86
N LEU A 358 19.23 -20.80 11.78
CA LEU A 358 20.25 -21.65 11.20
C LEU A 358 21.46 -20.82 10.75
N GLY A 359 21.24 -19.71 10.04
CA GLY A 359 22.30 -18.81 9.60
C GLY A 359 23.14 -18.24 10.75
N GLN A 360 22.53 -17.99 11.92
CA GLN A 360 23.27 -17.59 13.13
C GLN A 360 24.20 -18.70 13.64
N LEU A 361 23.69 -19.93 13.77
CA LEU A 361 24.50 -21.09 14.20
C LEU A 361 25.62 -21.39 13.20
N MET A 362 25.33 -21.26 11.90
CA MET A 362 26.33 -21.38 10.83
C MET A 362 27.42 -20.31 10.94
N LYS A 363 27.06 -19.07 11.26
CA LYS A 363 28.02 -17.96 11.46
C LYS A 363 28.93 -18.23 12.66
N GLU A 364 28.39 -18.74 13.76
CA GLU A 364 29.15 -19.16 14.94
C GLU A 364 30.11 -20.33 14.60
N ALA A 365 29.62 -21.35 13.90
CA ALA A 365 30.42 -22.48 13.46
C ALA A 365 31.56 -22.08 12.49
N LEU A 366 31.30 -21.15 11.57
CA LEU A 366 32.33 -20.59 10.68
C LEU A 366 33.38 -19.78 11.45
N ALA A 367 32.97 -19.02 12.46
CA ALA A 367 33.91 -18.29 13.33
C ALA A 367 34.81 -19.25 14.13
N GLU A 368 34.30 -20.44 14.45
CA GLU A 368 35.04 -21.55 15.07
C GLU A 368 35.85 -22.40 14.06
N GLY A 369 35.82 -22.06 12.76
CA GLY A 369 36.56 -22.78 11.71
C GLY A 369 35.97 -24.14 11.31
N LYS A 370 34.73 -24.45 11.72
CA LYS A 370 34.05 -25.69 11.35
C LYS A 370 33.45 -25.58 9.95
N SER A 371 33.38 -26.71 9.23
CA SER A 371 32.67 -26.79 7.96
C SER A 371 31.16 -26.69 8.19
N VAL A 372 30.46 -26.07 7.24
CA VAL A 372 29.03 -25.84 7.35
C VAL A 372 28.32 -26.35 6.10
N SER A 373 27.29 -27.16 6.30
CA SER A 373 26.40 -27.66 5.24
C SER A 373 24.94 -27.43 5.61
N ARG A 374 24.08 -27.28 4.59
CA ARG A 374 22.62 -27.23 4.76
C ARG A 374 22.06 -28.62 4.49
N GLY A 375 21.71 -29.35 5.55
CA GLY A 375 21.01 -30.64 5.47
C GLY A 375 19.64 -30.58 6.17
N PRO A 376 18.62 -31.33 5.69
CA PRO A 376 17.30 -31.38 6.33
C PRO A 376 17.36 -31.91 7.78
N GLU A 377 18.33 -32.76 8.10
CA GLU A 377 18.56 -33.31 9.44
C GLU A 377 18.97 -32.21 10.42
N ILE A 378 19.82 -31.27 9.98
CA ILE A 378 20.28 -30.14 10.80
C ILE A 378 19.11 -29.19 11.07
N VAL A 379 18.24 -28.98 10.08
CA VAL A 379 17.04 -28.16 10.23
C VAL A 379 16.10 -28.79 11.27
N LYS A 380 15.84 -30.10 11.20
CA LYS A 380 15.00 -30.82 12.20
C LYS A 380 15.57 -30.77 13.63
N GLN A 381 16.88 -30.59 13.79
CA GLN A 381 17.51 -30.48 15.10
C GLN A 381 17.31 -29.11 15.77
N LEU A 382 16.83 -28.09 15.04
CA LEU A 382 16.62 -26.76 15.58
C LEU A 382 15.55 -26.77 16.67
N ALA A 383 15.86 -26.10 17.78
CA ALA A 383 14.95 -25.99 18.93
C ALA A 383 13.59 -25.39 18.57
N LEU A 384 13.51 -24.50 17.57
CA LEU A 384 12.23 -23.93 17.12
C LEU A 384 11.29 -25.00 16.58
N LEU A 385 11.80 -25.93 15.76
CA LEU A 385 11.01 -26.99 15.14
C LEU A 385 10.67 -28.08 16.16
N ARG A 386 11.66 -28.57 16.93
CA ARG A 386 11.43 -29.56 18.00
C ARG A 386 10.38 -29.11 19.01
N ASN A 387 10.41 -27.84 19.39
CA ASN A 387 9.43 -27.29 20.30
C ASN A 387 8.04 -27.27 19.67
N ALA A 388 7.91 -26.81 18.42
CA ALA A 388 6.63 -26.80 17.71
C ALA A 388 6.05 -28.22 17.57
N GLU A 389 6.88 -29.21 17.23
CA GLU A 389 6.49 -30.62 17.17
C GLU A 389 5.98 -31.13 18.52
N ALA A 390 6.68 -30.79 19.61
CA ALA A 390 6.28 -31.19 20.95
C ALA A 390 4.94 -30.56 21.42
N VAL A 391 4.55 -29.38 20.91
CA VAL A 391 3.29 -28.73 21.28
C VAL A 391 2.12 -29.08 20.35
N ALA A 392 2.39 -29.63 19.15
CA ALA A 392 1.35 -29.94 18.16
C ALA A 392 0.16 -30.75 18.72
N PRO A 393 0.35 -31.80 19.56
CA PRO A 393 -0.78 -32.54 20.14
C PRO A 393 -1.70 -31.69 21.02
N GLN A 394 -1.13 -30.74 21.78
CA GLN A 394 -1.91 -29.87 22.66
C GLN A 394 -2.69 -28.83 21.87
N VAL A 395 -2.12 -28.29 20.78
CA VAL A 395 -2.84 -27.36 19.90
C VAL A 395 -3.95 -28.06 19.15
N ALA A 396 -3.72 -29.27 18.62
CA ALA A 396 -4.77 -30.07 17.98
C ALA A 396 -5.92 -30.38 18.95
N ALA A 397 -5.62 -30.73 20.20
CA ALA A 397 -6.63 -30.93 21.24
C ALA A 397 -7.40 -29.62 21.56
N THR A 398 -6.71 -28.47 21.59
CA THR A 398 -7.32 -27.16 21.86
C THR A 398 -8.25 -26.73 20.72
N LEU A 399 -7.81 -26.88 19.46
CA LEU A 399 -8.64 -26.64 18.27
C LEU A 399 -9.90 -27.50 18.28
N TYR A 400 -9.75 -28.79 18.58
CA TYR A 400 -10.90 -29.70 18.68
C TYR A 400 -11.86 -29.29 19.81
N GLN A 401 -11.34 -28.85 20.96
CA GLN A 401 -12.16 -28.36 22.07
C GLN A 401 -12.89 -27.06 21.73
N ARG A 402 -12.23 -26.12 21.04
CA ARG A 402 -12.83 -24.85 20.59
C ARG A 402 -13.97 -25.12 19.61
N TYR A 403 -13.71 -25.93 18.59
CA TYR A 403 -14.72 -26.42 17.67
C TYR A 403 -15.91 -27.06 18.40
N GLN A 404 -15.68 -27.93 19.39
CA GLN A 404 -16.77 -28.51 20.19
C GLN A 404 -17.57 -27.46 20.99
N ASN A 405 -16.90 -26.44 21.51
CA ASN A 405 -17.57 -25.38 22.27
C ASN A 405 -18.40 -24.48 21.35
N GLU A 406 -17.92 -24.16 20.14
CA GLU A 406 -18.69 -23.45 19.12
C GLU A 406 -19.88 -24.26 18.63
N LEU A 407 -19.71 -25.57 18.44
CA LEU A 407 -20.82 -26.48 18.16
C LEU A 407 -21.88 -26.45 19.29
N ARG A 408 -21.47 -26.46 20.56
CA ARG A 408 -22.41 -26.34 21.70
C ARG A 408 -23.07 -24.97 21.77
N ALA A 409 -22.34 -23.90 21.49
CA ALA A 409 -22.89 -22.54 21.49
C ALA A 409 -23.95 -22.37 20.40
N THR A 410 -23.68 -22.85 19.19
CA THR A 410 -24.63 -22.82 18.07
C THR A 410 -25.86 -23.71 18.29
N GLN A 411 -25.75 -24.79 19.07
CA GLN A 411 -26.90 -25.59 19.54
C GLN A 411 -27.80 -24.81 20.51
N ASN A 412 -27.22 -23.98 21.38
CA ASN A 412 -27.96 -23.26 22.41
C ASN A 412 -28.65 -21.98 21.90
N GLU A 413 -28.09 -21.30 20.89
CA GLU A 413 -28.66 -20.06 20.34
C GLU A 413 -29.85 -20.29 19.40
N LYS A 414 -30.04 -21.49 18.85
CA LYS A 414 -31.15 -21.81 17.95
C LYS A 414 -32.13 -22.78 18.60
N LEU A 415 -33.34 -22.29 18.90
CA LEU A 415 -34.51 -23.03 19.43
C LEU A 415 -35.02 -24.20 18.55
N GLU A 416 -34.29 -24.62 17.51
CA GLU A 416 -34.57 -25.81 16.69
C GLU A 416 -33.47 -26.87 16.91
N ALA A 417 -33.34 -27.34 18.16
CA ALA A 417 -32.28 -28.24 18.62
C ALA A 417 -32.09 -29.51 17.76
N GLU A 418 -33.15 -30.06 17.17
CA GLU A 418 -33.08 -31.32 16.40
C GLU A 418 -32.44 -31.15 15.01
N ALA A 419 -32.74 -30.07 14.28
CA ALA A 419 -32.17 -29.83 12.94
C ALA A 419 -30.69 -29.44 12.98
N THR A 420 -30.27 -28.76 14.06
CA THR A 420 -28.87 -28.41 14.32
C THR A 420 -28.02 -29.62 14.70
N THR A 421 -28.58 -30.63 15.39
CA THR A 421 -27.83 -31.79 15.87
C THR A 421 -27.37 -32.70 14.72
N GLU A 422 -28.18 -32.85 13.66
CA GLU A 422 -27.86 -33.74 12.55
C GLU A 422 -26.93 -33.10 11.49
N TRP A 423 -27.07 -31.78 11.22
CA TRP A 423 -26.15 -31.00 10.37
C TRP A 423 -24.70 -31.12 10.88
N MET A 424 -24.54 -31.04 12.21
CA MET A 424 -23.24 -31.10 12.87
C MET A 424 -22.59 -32.49 12.85
N SER A 425 -23.36 -33.57 12.70
CA SER A 425 -22.77 -34.93 12.60
C SER A 425 -22.06 -35.18 11.27
N ARG A 426 -22.43 -34.44 10.21
CA ARG A 426 -21.86 -34.56 8.86
C ARG A 426 -20.66 -33.66 8.60
N THR A 427 -20.54 -32.53 9.31
CA THR A 427 -19.40 -31.61 9.22
C THR A 427 -18.38 -31.80 10.34
N ALA A 428 -18.57 -32.83 11.18
CA ALA A 428 -17.78 -33.09 12.37
C ALA A 428 -16.28 -33.26 12.07
N LEU A 429 -15.47 -32.41 12.69
CA LEU A 429 -14.04 -32.61 12.78
C LEU A 429 -13.77 -33.91 13.57
N PRO A 430 -13.03 -34.90 13.05
CA PRO A 430 -12.75 -36.11 13.79
C PRO A 430 -11.76 -35.82 14.91
N ARG A 431 -11.91 -36.52 16.03
CA ARG A 431 -11.07 -36.31 17.22
C ARG A 431 -9.59 -36.58 16.88
N PRO A 432 -8.66 -35.66 17.21
CA PRO A 432 -7.24 -35.89 16.97
C PRO A 432 -6.73 -37.05 17.82
N SER A 433 -5.89 -37.91 17.24
CA SER A 433 -5.11 -38.91 17.98
C SER A 433 -3.95 -38.21 18.68
N VAL A 434 -4.13 -37.88 19.96
CA VAL A 434 -3.21 -37.04 20.75
C VAL A 434 -1.96 -37.79 21.22
N SER A 435 -1.77 -39.05 20.79
CA SER A 435 -0.79 -39.99 21.34
C SER A 435 0.65 -39.74 20.87
N ARG A 436 0.84 -39.21 19.65
CA ARG A 436 2.15 -38.93 19.05
C ARG A 436 2.14 -37.58 18.33
N ALA A 437 3.29 -36.89 18.34
CA ALA A 437 3.46 -35.60 17.66
C ALA A 437 3.23 -35.71 16.15
N GLU A 438 3.74 -36.77 15.52
CA GLU A 438 3.59 -37.02 14.09
C GLU A 438 2.12 -37.18 13.68
N ASP A 439 1.34 -37.94 14.46
CA ASP A 439 -0.09 -38.14 14.20
C ASP A 439 -0.89 -36.83 14.34
N ALA A 440 -0.53 -35.99 15.32
CA ALA A 440 -1.17 -34.69 15.51
C ALA A 440 -0.85 -33.71 14.36
N ILE A 441 0.39 -33.71 13.86
CA ILE A 441 0.80 -32.89 12.70
C ILE A 441 0.08 -33.38 11.44
N ALA A 442 0.02 -34.70 11.22
CA ALA A 442 -0.70 -35.29 10.09
C ALA A 442 -2.20 -34.95 10.14
N TRP A 443 -2.81 -34.97 11.33
CA TRP A 443 -4.20 -34.54 11.52
C TRP A 443 -4.38 -33.06 11.16
N LEU A 444 -3.51 -32.17 11.65
CA LEU A 444 -3.57 -30.74 11.33
C LEU A 444 -3.46 -30.51 9.81
N GLN A 445 -2.53 -31.19 9.14
CA GLN A 445 -2.34 -31.08 7.68
C GLN A 445 -3.52 -31.65 6.90
N THR A 446 -4.18 -32.69 7.40
CA THR A 446 -5.34 -33.31 6.73
C THR A 446 -6.58 -32.41 6.80
N TYR A 447 -6.81 -31.77 7.95
CA TYR A 447 -8.03 -30.99 8.19
C TYR A 447 -7.88 -29.49 7.94
N PHE A 448 -6.65 -28.97 7.89
CA PHE A 448 -6.30 -27.59 7.55
C PHE A 448 -5.21 -27.58 6.44
N PRO A 449 -5.48 -28.17 5.27
CA PRO A 449 -4.47 -28.37 4.22
C PRO A 449 -4.00 -27.08 3.55
N ASP A 450 -4.77 -26.00 3.68
CA ASP A 450 -4.43 -24.68 3.15
C ASP A 450 -3.40 -23.92 4.00
N VAL A 451 -3.02 -24.48 5.15
CA VAL A 451 -2.19 -23.83 6.13
C VAL A 451 -1.04 -24.73 6.59
N ASP A 452 0.19 -24.19 6.61
CA ASP A 452 1.34 -24.86 7.23
C ASP A 452 1.26 -24.70 8.75
N ALA A 453 0.63 -25.67 9.39
CA ALA A 453 0.43 -25.69 10.83
C ALA A 453 1.76 -25.59 11.60
N MET A 454 2.84 -26.21 11.10
CA MET A 454 4.14 -26.19 11.76
C MET A 454 4.77 -24.80 11.74
N ALA A 455 4.58 -24.04 10.66
CA ALA A 455 4.99 -22.65 10.61
C ALA A 455 4.20 -21.80 11.60
N ILE A 456 2.87 -21.91 11.64
CA ILE A 456 2.06 -21.10 12.55
C ILE A 456 2.41 -21.38 14.02
N LEU A 457 2.60 -22.64 14.40
CA LEU A 457 3.00 -23.02 15.76
C LEU A 457 4.29 -22.30 16.18
N ARG A 458 5.26 -22.17 15.27
CA ARG A 458 6.51 -21.43 15.51
C ARG A 458 6.26 -19.93 15.61
N LEU A 459 5.51 -19.35 14.67
CA LEU A 459 5.30 -17.92 14.57
C LEU A 459 4.43 -17.36 15.71
N ALA A 460 3.47 -18.14 16.23
CA ALA A 460 2.60 -17.74 17.35
C ALA A 460 3.33 -17.68 18.72
N ARG A 461 4.55 -18.26 18.81
CA ARG A 461 5.30 -18.42 20.07
C ARG A 461 5.61 -17.10 20.77
N PHE A 462 6.02 -16.09 20.02
CA PHE A 462 6.42 -14.80 20.57
C PHE A 462 5.31 -13.78 20.40
N LYS A 463 4.97 -13.08 21.49
CA LYS A 463 4.06 -11.93 21.45
C LYS A 463 4.87 -10.63 21.46
N GLN A 464 4.59 -9.77 20.49
CA GLN A 464 5.25 -8.47 20.28
C GLN A 464 6.78 -8.59 20.23
N ASN A 465 7.30 -9.70 19.70
CA ASN A 465 8.73 -10.02 19.62
C ASN A 465 9.51 -9.95 20.96
N ARG A 466 8.83 -10.10 22.11
CA ARG A 466 9.46 -9.96 23.44
C ARG A 466 9.11 -11.05 24.44
N LYS A 467 7.84 -11.46 24.51
CA LYS A 467 7.39 -12.47 25.49
C LYS A 467 7.29 -13.84 24.81
N ASP A 468 8.08 -14.81 25.28
CA ASP A 468 7.92 -16.22 24.92
C ASP A 468 6.69 -16.79 25.64
N LEU A 469 5.60 -16.95 24.91
CA LEU A 469 4.35 -17.46 25.47
C LEU A 469 4.44 -18.96 25.77
N MET A 470 5.16 -19.71 24.93
CA MET A 470 5.24 -21.17 25.06
C MET A 470 5.92 -21.61 26.36
N ALA A 471 6.93 -20.86 26.81
CA ALA A 471 7.68 -21.14 28.04
C ALA A 471 7.07 -20.47 29.30
N LYS A 472 6.37 -19.34 29.16
CA LYS A 472 5.84 -18.58 30.31
C LYS A 472 4.34 -18.78 30.53
N ASP A 473 3.53 -18.65 29.48
CA ASP A 473 2.07 -18.63 29.53
C ASP A 473 1.50 -19.69 28.57
N ARG A 474 1.63 -20.98 28.94
CA ARG A 474 1.28 -22.10 28.05
C ARG A 474 -0.15 -22.02 27.52
N HIS A 475 -1.12 -21.70 28.38
CA HIS A 475 -2.53 -21.59 27.97
C HIS A 475 -2.76 -20.47 26.94
N ALA A 476 -2.14 -19.30 27.15
CA ALA A 476 -2.28 -18.17 26.21
C ALA A 476 -1.64 -18.47 24.85
N TYR A 477 -0.53 -19.22 24.82
CA TYR A 477 0.06 -19.71 23.58
C TYR A 477 -0.89 -20.67 22.84
N LEU A 478 -1.46 -21.66 23.54
CA LEU A 478 -2.34 -22.66 22.93
C LEU A 478 -3.58 -22.02 22.31
N GLN A 479 -4.22 -21.07 23.01
CA GLN A 479 -5.38 -20.34 22.48
C GLN A 479 -5.02 -19.51 21.25
N ARG A 480 -3.91 -18.76 21.31
CA ARG A 480 -3.45 -17.93 20.20
C ARG A 480 -3.11 -18.76 18.96
N ALA A 481 -2.39 -19.88 19.14
CA ALA A 481 -2.01 -20.75 18.04
C ALA A 481 -3.24 -21.39 17.38
N ALA A 482 -4.24 -21.81 18.18
CA ALA A 482 -5.51 -22.30 17.67
C ALA A 482 -6.24 -21.21 16.87
N GLU A 483 -6.42 -20.01 17.45
CA GLU A 483 -7.07 -18.87 16.78
C GLU A 483 -6.41 -18.49 15.46
N TRP A 484 -5.09 -18.53 15.38
CA TRP A 484 -4.37 -18.21 14.16
C TRP A 484 -4.61 -19.25 13.06
N ILE A 485 -4.69 -20.53 13.40
CA ILE A 485 -5.03 -21.61 12.45
C ILE A 485 -6.48 -21.46 11.97
N GLU A 486 -7.42 -21.20 12.90
CA GLU A 486 -8.83 -20.97 12.60
C GLU A 486 -9.01 -19.77 11.65
N GLN A 487 -8.38 -18.63 11.94
CA GLN A 487 -8.51 -17.40 11.15
C GLN A 487 -7.89 -17.50 9.75
N LEU A 488 -6.79 -18.25 9.60
CA LEU A 488 -6.07 -18.36 8.32
C LEU A 488 -6.65 -19.43 7.39
N SER A 489 -7.29 -20.47 7.94
CA SER A 489 -7.86 -21.55 7.13
C SER A 489 -9.23 -21.19 6.54
N GLY A 490 -9.30 -21.12 5.22
CA GLY A 490 -10.57 -21.04 4.49
C GLY A 490 -11.39 -22.31 4.56
N VAL A 491 -10.74 -23.47 4.70
CA VAL A 491 -11.44 -24.74 4.87
C VAL A 491 -12.20 -24.76 6.19
N HIS A 492 -11.60 -24.22 7.25
CA HIS A 492 -12.26 -24.06 8.53
C HIS A 492 -13.44 -23.09 8.46
N GLN A 493 -13.26 -21.91 7.84
CA GLN A 493 -14.36 -20.95 7.63
C GLN A 493 -15.57 -21.58 6.92
N GLY A 494 -15.33 -22.39 5.88
CA GLY A 494 -16.41 -23.12 5.19
C GLY A 494 -17.11 -24.18 6.04
N ARG A 495 -16.43 -24.74 7.05
CA ARG A 495 -17.03 -25.71 8.00
C ARG A 495 -17.83 -25.03 9.11
N GLU A 496 -17.45 -23.81 9.48
CA GLU A 496 -18.13 -23.01 10.51
C GLU A 496 -19.31 -22.19 9.98
N GLU A 497 -19.61 -22.26 8.68
CA GLU A 497 -20.75 -21.57 8.11
C GLU A 497 -22.04 -21.97 8.84
N VAL A 498 -22.70 -20.95 9.39
CA VAL A 498 -23.99 -21.11 10.05
C VAL A 498 -25.00 -21.61 9.02
N PRO A 499 -25.76 -22.68 9.30
CA PRO A 499 -26.77 -23.16 8.36
C PRO A 499 -27.80 -22.06 8.10
N LEU A 500 -27.82 -21.57 6.86
CA LEU A 500 -28.74 -20.55 6.38
C LEU A 500 -30.04 -21.19 5.90
N PRO A 501 -31.19 -20.52 6.05
CA PRO A 501 -32.46 -21.06 5.59
C PRO A 501 -32.49 -21.04 4.05
N TYR A 502 -33.09 -22.07 3.46
CA TYR A 502 -33.18 -22.23 2.02
C TYR A 502 -34.17 -21.23 1.41
N LEU A 503 -33.71 -20.40 0.47
CA LEU A 503 -34.56 -19.48 -0.28
C LEU A 503 -35.40 -20.24 -1.31
N ARG A 504 -36.72 -20.06 -1.27
CA ARG A 504 -37.63 -20.75 -2.21
C ARG A 504 -37.58 -20.11 -3.60
N LYS A 505 -37.42 -20.93 -4.65
CA LYS A 505 -37.71 -20.51 -6.03
C LYS A 505 -39.21 -20.19 -6.18
N SER A 506 -39.56 -19.27 -7.08
CA SER A 506 -40.93 -18.80 -7.27
C SER A 506 -41.28 -18.52 -8.74
N ARG A 507 -42.56 -18.61 -9.08
CA ARG A 507 -43.11 -18.22 -10.40
C ARG A 507 -44.15 -17.11 -10.22
N PRO A 508 -44.42 -16.25 -11.22
CA PRO A 508 -45.41 -15.17 -11.07
C PRO A 508 -46.80 -15.75 -10.80
N SER A 509 -47.57 -15.10 -9.91
CA SER A 509 -49.00 -15.40 -9.74
C SER A 509 -49.79 -14.89 -10.95
N MET A 510 -50.97 -15.47 -11.17
CA MET A 510 -51.89 -15.04 -12.23
C MET A 510 -52.61 -13.72 -11.90
N THR A 511 -52.49 -13.21 -10.67
CA THR A 511 -53.32 -12.10 -10.16
C THR A 511 -52.58 -10.79 -9.94
N ASN A 512 -51.33 -10.84 -9.45
CA ASN A 512 -50.59 -9.67 -9.03
C ASN A 512 -49.09 -9.89 -9.28
N PRO A 513 -48.38 -8.95 -9.92
CA PRO A 513 -46.95 -9.07 -10.21
C PRO A 513 -46.06 -9.17 -8.96
N ASN A 514 -46.53 -8.65 -7.82
CA ASN A 514 -45.81 -8.68 -6.54
C ASN A 514 -46.10 -9.94 -5.73
N ILE A 515 -47.07 -10.75 -6.17
CA ILE A 515 -47.39 -12.04 -5.56
C ILE A 515 -46.79 -13.13 -6.42
N ARG A 516 -46.00 -14.02 -5.81
CA ARG A 516 -45.38 -15.13 -6.52
C ARG A 516 -45.70 -16.44 -5.85
N VAL A 517 -45.93 -17.46 -6.67
CA VAL A 517 -46.20 -18.81 -6.20
C VAL A 517 -44.89 -19.46 -5.81
N ALA A 518 -44.76 -19.87 -4.55
CA ALA A 518 -43.54 -20.49 -4.03
C ALA A 518 -43.45 -21.95 -4.44
N TRP A 519 -42.22 -22.43 -4.65
CA TRP A 519 -41.97 -23.86 -4.75
C TRP A 519 -42.11 -24.52 -3.37
N LEU A 520 -42.94 -25.56 -3.29
CA LEU A 520 -43.20 -26.35 -2.09
C LEU A 520 -42.71 -27.79 -2.30
N PRO A 521 -41.53 -28.17 -1.75
CA PRO A 521 -41.02 -29.54 -1.88
C PRO A 521 -41.85 -30.58 -1.12
N GLU A 522 -42.58 -30.16 -0.08
CA GLU A 522 -43.24 -31.04 0.90
C GLU A 522 -44.62 -31.56 0.45
N GLN A 523 -45.18 -30.98 -0.61
CA GLN A 523 -46.45 -31.48 -1.15
C GLN A 523 -46.21 -32.76 -1.95
N LYS A 524 -46.45 -33.90 -1.31
CA LYS A 524 -46.55 -35.24 -1.91
C LYS A 524 -47.66 -35.30 -2.99
N ARG A 525 -47.49 -34.59 -4.10
CA ARG A 525 -48.24 -34.83 -5.34
C ARG A 525 -47.38 -35.75 -6.20
N LYS A 526 -47.95 -36.91 -6.57
CA LYS A 526 -47.31 -37.90 -7.44
C LYS A 526 -46.62 -37.17 -8.61
N THR A 527 -45.29 -37.37 -8.70
CA THR A 527 -44.38 -36.89 -9.75
C THR A 527 -44.30 -35.37 -10.00
N THR A 528 -43.64 -34.63 -9.10
CA THR A 528 -43.09 -33.30 -9.42
C THR A 528 -41.63 -33.40 -9.89
N LEU A 529 -41.36 -33.02 -11.15
CA LEU A 529 -39.99 -32.79 -11.66
C LEU A 529 -39.29 -31.67 -10.86
N LEU A 530 -37.95 -31.70 -10.82
CA LEU A 530 -37.10 -30.64 -10.25
C LEU A 530 -37.50 -29.26 -10.81
N THR A 531 -37.30 -28.21 -10.02
CA THR A 531 -37.86 -26.84 -10.18
C THR A 531 -37.75 -26.22 -11.58
N ASP A 532 -36.73 -26.60 -12.33
CA ASP A 532 -36.42 -26.01 -13.64
C ASP A 532 -37.36 -26.52 -14.75
N GLY A 533 -38.03 -27.65 -14.53
CA GLY A 533 -39.08 -28.16 -15.41
C GLY A 533 -40.45 -27.47 -15.27
N LYS A 534 -40.62 -26.49 -14.37
CA LYS A 534 -41.90 -25.84 -14.07
C LYS A 534 -41.86 -24.30 -13.98
N ASN A 535 -40.88 -23.64 -14.62
CA ASN A 535 -40.72 -22.18 -14.67
C ASN A 535 -40.58 -21.49 -13.29
N PHE A 536 -40.05 -22.19 -12.28
CA PHE A 536 -39.72 -21.57 -10.98
C PHE A 536 -38.29 -21.01 -11.02
N GLN A 537 -38.12 -19.73 -10.69
CA GLN A 537 -36.83 -19.03 -10.73
C GLN A 537 -36.48 -18.43 -9.36
N PHE A 538 -35.20 -18.13 -9.12
CA PHE A 538 -34.82 -17.30 -7.99
C PHE A 538 -35.23 -15.86 -8.27
N PHE A 539 -36.20 -15.36 -7.51
CA PHE A 539 -36.68 -14.00 -7.60
C PHE A 539 -37.15 -13.56 -6.22
N TYR A 540 -36.61 -12.43 -5.75
CA TYR A 540 -36.95 -11.83 -4.46
C TYR A 540 -36.88 -10.31 -4.60
N ARG A 541 -37.88 -9.62 -4.04
CA ARG A 541 -37.90 -8.16 -3.86
C ARG A 541 -38.51 -7.85 -2.49
N PRO A 542 -38.19 -6.69 -1.88
CA PRO A 542 -38.70 -6.34 -0.55
C PRO A 542 -40.23 -6.26 -0.46
N ASP A 543 -40.90 -5.93 -1.56
CA ASP A 543 -42.36 -5.80 -1.70
C ASP A 543 -43.06 -7.09 -2.13
N MET A 544 -42.32 -8.19 -2.25
CA MET A 544 -42.81 -9.46 -2.76
C MET A 544 -43.43 -10.33 -1.67
N ARG A 545 -44.57 -10.96 -1.97
CA ARG A 545 -45.21 -11.97 -1.11
C ARG A 545 -45.19 -13.34 -1.77
N LEU A 546 -44.78 -14.36 -1.03
CA LEU A 546 -44.83 -15.75 -1.48
C LEU A 546 -46.12 -16.43 -1.04
N VAL A 547 -46.75 -17.14 -1.98
CA VAL A 547 -48.03 -17.81 -1.75
C VAL A 547 -48.08 -19.22 -2.32
N GLU A 548 -48.96 -20.04 -1.78
CA GLU A 548 -49.56 -21.17 -2.46
C GLU A 548 -50.78 -20.66 -3.22
N GLU A 549 -50.83 -20.86 -4.53
CA GLU A 549 -51.98 -20.48 -5.34
C GLU A 549 -52.74 -21.73 -5.78
N THR A 550 -54.01 -21.79 -5.42
CA THR A 550 -54.95 -22.83 -5.82
C THR A 550 -56.20 -22.18 -6.41
N LEU A 551 -57.01 -22.94 -7.14
CA LEU A 551 -58.25 -22.44 -7.71
C LEU A 551 -59.44 -23.06 -6.96
N ALA A 552 -60.46 -22.25 -6.68
CA ALA A 552 -61.70 -22.75 -6.08
C ALA A 552 -62.34 -23.82 -6.99
N PHE A 553 -62.90 -24.87 -6.36
CA PHE A 553 -63.59 -25.95 -7.07
C PHE A 553 -64.83 -25.40 -7.81
N ARG A 554 -64.89 -25.62 -9.12
CA ARG A 554 -66.10 -25.33 -9.92
C ARG A 554 -67.04 -26.53 -9.82
N GLY A 555 -68.06 -26.44 -8.95
CA GLY A 555 -69.20 -27.36 -9.00
C GLY A 555 -70.16 -27.01 -10.15
N ASP A 556 -71.23 -27.78 -10.35
CA ASP A 556 -72.27 -27.48 -11.36
C ASP A 556 -73.25 -26.43 -10.84
N SER A 557 -73.00 -25.16 -11.15
CA SER A 557 -73.88 -24.04 -10.79
C SER A 557 -73.78 -22.91 -11.80
N LEU A 558 -74.80 -22.05 -11.89
CA LEU A 558 -74.74 -20.86 -12.76
C LEU A 558 -73.55 -19.95 -12.45
N ARG A 559 -73.14 -19.87 -11.17
CA ARG A 559 -71.97 -19.09 -10.74
C ARG A 559 -70.66 -19.65 -11.30
N SER A 560 -70.52 -20.97 -11.41
CA SER A 560 -69.32 -21.57 -11.98
C SER A 560 -69.27 -21.44 -13.50
N GLN A 561 -70.42 -21.39 -14.19
CA GLN A 561 -70.49 -21.23 -15.64
C GLN A 561 -70.30 -19.77 -16.10
N LEU A 562 -70.78 -18.80 -15.30
CA LEU A 562 -70.80 -17.38 -15.68
C LEU A 562 -69.66 -16.54 -15.08
N LEU A 563 -69.17 -16.87 -13.88
CA LEU A 563 -68.12 -16.08 -13.22
C LEU A 563 -66.72 -16.67 -13.47
N ALA A 564 -65.72 -15.77 -13.52
CA ALA A 564 -64.32 -16.13 -13.60
C ALA A 564 -63.89 -16.90 -12.33
N GLN A 565 -62.95 -17.83 -12.50
CA GLN A 565 -62.47 -18.65 -11.40
C GLN A 565 -61.70 -17.82 -10.38
N GLN A 566 -62.04 -17.96 -9.09
CA GLN A 566 -61.39 -17.21 -8.01
C GLN A 566 -60.13 -17.95 -7.53
N PRO A 567 -58.95 -17.31 -7.61
CA PRO A 567 -57.72 -17.87 -7.05
C PRO A 567 -57.71 -17.73 -5.53
N ILE A 568 -57.49 -18.84 -4.85
CA ILE A 568 -57.32 -18.92 -3.40
C ILE A 568 -55.82 -18.89 -3.14
N GLN A 569 -55.37 -17.84 -2.44
CA GLN A 569 -53.97 -17.63 -2.09
C GLN A 569 -53.76 -17.88 -0.61
N ARG A 570 -52.76 -18.71 -0.28
CA ARG A 570 -52.30 -18.94 1.09
C ARG A 570 -50.88 -18.43 1.21
N GLU A 571 -50.62 -17.50 2.12
CA GLU A 571 -49.27 -16.99 2.34
C GLU A 571 -48.31 -18.09 2.82
N ILE A 572 -47.08 -18.04 2.29
CA ILE A 572 -45.97 -18.92 2.65
C ILE A 572 -44.73 -18.06 2.95
N ALA A 573 -43.95 -18.48 3.94
CA ALA A 573 -42.64 -17.90 4.21
C ALA A 573 -41.69 -17.99 3.00
N ALA A 574 -40.94 -16.92 2.75
CA ALA A 574 -40.01 -16.85 1.63
C ALA A 574 -38.82 -17.80 1.75
N THR A 575 -38.44 -18.09 2.98
CA THR A 575 -37.38 -19.01 3.33
C THR A 575 -37.97 -20.26 3.98
N ARG A 576 -37.23 -21.36 3.91
CA ARG A 576 -37.53 -22.61 4.61
C ARG A 576 -36.36 -22.93 5.54
N PRO A 577 -36.56 -23.10 6.85
CA PRO A 577 -35.52 -23.67 7.69
C PRO A 577 -35.21 -25.07 7.16
N VAL A 578 -33.92 -25.40 7.03
CA VAL A 578 -33.52 -26.72 6.57
C VAL A 578 -33.78 -27.71 7.70
N ARG A 579 -35.02 -28.18 7.84
CA ARG A 579 -35.33 -29.39 8.61
C ARG A 579 -35.03 -30.59 7.74
N VAL A 580 -34.02 -31.37 8.13
CA VAL A 580 -33.75 -32.66 7.51
C VAL A 580 -34.90 -33.60 7.91
N LEU A 581 -35.69 -34.03 6.94
CA LEU A 581 -36.77 -34.99 7.13
C LEU A 581 -36.17 -36.39 7.28
N HIS A 582 -35.84 -36.82 8.50
CA HIS A 582 -35.65 -38.24 8.80
C HIS A 582 -36.01 -38.52 10.26
N THR A 583 -37.26 -38.96 10.51
CA THR A 583 -37.70 -39.87 11.59
C THR A 583 -39.23 -39.93 11.62
N SER A 584 -39.85 -40.61 10.65
CA SER A 584 -41.25 -41.05 10.81
C SER A 584 -41.64 -42.25 9.94
N VAL A 585 -40.69 -43.13 9.58
CA VAL A 585 -40.96 -44.30 8.70
C VAL A 585 -40.69 -45.65 9.39
N LEU A 586 -40.40 -45.69 10.69
CA LEU A 586 -40.15 -46.95 11.42
C LEU A 586 -41.12 -47.20 12.59
N GLY A 587 -42.39 -46.79 12.46
CA GLY A 587 -43.35 -46.86 13.57
C GLY A 587 -44.73 -47.42 13.27
N ILE A 588 -44.94 -48.12 12.15
CA ILE A 588 -46.24 -48.76 11.83
C ILE A 588 -46.03 -50.11 11.13
N GLU A 589 -45.23 -51.02 11.70
CA GLU A 589 -45.26 -52.46 11.36
C GLU A 589 -44.92 -53.29 12.60
N SER A 590 -45.65 -53.10 13.70
CA SER A 590 -45.70 -54.08 14.81
C SER A 590 -46.91 -53.81 15.69
N LEU A 591 -48.09 -54.23 15.25
CA LEU A 591 -49.27 -54.52 16.09
C LEU A 591 -50.37 -55.04 15.16
N GLY A 592 -50.27 -56.33 14.84
CA GLY A 592 -51.19 -56.99 13.93
C GLY A 592 -51.07 -58.51 14.03
N GLN A 593 -51.07 -59.05 15.25
CA GLN A 593 -51.24 -60.48 15.50
C GLN A 593 -51.58 -60.71 16.98
N GLN A 594 -52.86 -60.93 17.28
CA GLN A 594 -53.40 -62.07 18.03
C GLN A 594 -54.76 -61.77 18.69
N ASP A 595 -55.71 -62.59 18.24
CA ASP A 595 -56.74 -63.30 19.01
C ASP A 595 -57.98 -62.58 19.57
N SER A 596 -59.03 -62.75 18.77
CA SER A 596 -60.42 -62.92 19.16
C SER A 596 -60.62 -64.05 20.18
N GLY A 597 -61.23 -63.76 21.32
CA GLY A 597 -61.68 -64.74 22.33
C GLY A 597 -62.78 -64.15 23.22
N GLY A 598 -63.92 -64.83 23.32
CA GLY A 598 -65.18 -64.29 23.81
C GLY A 598 -65.31 -64.06 25.33
N GLY A 599 -66.24 -63.15 25.66
CA GLY A 599 -67.36 -63.37 26.60
C GLY A 599 -67.08 -63.41 28.11
N HIS A 600 -67.59 -62.42 28.86
CA HIS A 600 -68.74 -62.57 29.78
C HIS A 600 -69.02 -61.29 30.59
N ALA A 601 -70.29 -61.17 31.01
CA ALA A 601 -70.91 -60.04 31.67
C ALA A 601 -70.87 -60.13 33.22
N LYS A 602 -71.17 -58.98 33.85
CA LYS A 602 -71.65 -58.65 35.23
C LYS A 602 -70.76 -57.55 35.82
N GLY A 603 -71.21 -56.45 36.42
CA GLY A 603 -72.52 -56.03 36.89
C GLY A 603 -72.38 -55.29 38.24
N VAL A 604 -72.76 -54.00 38.25
CA VAL A 604 -73.52 -53.31 39.32
C VAL A 604 -72.82 -52.62 40.53
N LYS A 605 -73.10 -51.30 40.64
CA LYS A 605 -73.23 -50.33 41.79
C LYS A 605 -71.99 -49.96 42.62
N GLY A 606 -71.79 -48.71 43.08
CA GLY A 606 -72.58 -47.47 42.99
C GLY A 606 -72.11 -46.40 44.02
N SER A 607 -72.55 -45.14 43.81
CA SER A 607 -72.51 -43.95 44.71
C SER A 607 -71.13 -43.33 45.02
N SER A 608 -70.89 -42.02 45.16
CA SER A 608 -71.62 -40.73 45.26
C SER A 608 -70.53 -39.62 45.20
N GLY A 609 -70.69 -38.34 44.87
CA GLY A 609 -71.78 -37.47 44.43
C GLY A 609 -71.20 -36.11 43.97
N THR A 610 -72.01 -35.36 43.19
CA THR A 610 -72.17 -33.87 43.10
C THR A 610 -70.92 -32.96 43.20
N PHE A 611 -70.47 -32.17 42.22
CA PHE A 611 -71.10 -31.17 41.31
C PHE A 611 -71.65 -29.90 42.01
N LEU A 612 -70.91 -28.78 41.90
CA LEU A 612 -71.28 -27.43 41.38
C LEU A 612 -70.87 -26.18 42.18
N GLY A 613 -70.27 -25.25 41.43
CA GLY A 613 -70.53 -23.80 41.49
C GLY A 613 -69.36 -22.96 42.01
N LYS A 614 -69.02 -21.80 41.44
CA LYS A 614 -69.60 -20.98 40.36
C LYS A 614 -68.53 -19.97 39.92
N ASN A 615 -68.59 -19.63 38.64
CA ASN A 615 -67.90 -18.51 38.00
C ASN A 615 -68.20 -17.16 38.67
N ASN A 616 -67.26 -16.22 38.54
CA ASN A 616 -67.60 -14.90 38.01
C ASN A 616 -66.41 -14.27 37.27
N THR A 617 -66.78 -13.56 36.21
CA THR A 617 -66.01 -13.11 35.05
C THR A 617 -65.62 -11.63 35.09
N SER A 618 -64.68 -11.27 34.22
CA SER A 618 -64.42 -9.93 33.59
C SER A 618 -63.78 -8.86 34.50
N ALA A 619 -62.89 -7.97 34.05
CA ALA A 619 -62.54 -7.43 32.72
C ALA A 619 -61.08 -6.89 32.80
N ILE A 620 -60.19 -7.09 31.82
CA ILE A 620 -59.91 -6.29 30.61
C ILE A 620 -59.07 -5.01 30.86
N ASP A 621 -58.10 -4.84 29.96
CA ASP A 621 -57.18 -3.73 29.66
C ASP A 621 -55.91 -3.60 30.54
N GLY A 622 -54.69 -3.56 29.99
CA GLY A 622 -54.27 -3.45 28.60
C GLY A 622 -52.95 -2.67 28.52
N ASN A 623 -51.94 -3.29 27.91
CA ASN A 623 -50.90 -2.68 27.07
C ASN A 623 -50.22 -1.37 27.51
N ASN A 624 -48.90 -1.39 27.74
CA ASN A 624 -47.89 -1.18 26.68
C ASN A 624 -46.47 -0.94 27.23
N LEU A 625 -45.52 -1.64 26.60
CA LEU A 625 -44.23 -1.17 26.07
C LEU A 625 -43.28 -0.36 26.97
N PHE A 626 -42.09 -0.94 27.22
CA PHE A 626 -40.85 -0.55 26.54
C PHE A 626 -39.93 -1.77 26.40
#